data_AF-A0AAU0RAA3-F1
#
_entry.id   AF-A0AAU0RAA3-F1
#
_cell.length_a   1.000
_cell.length_b   1.000
_cell.length_c   1.000
_cell.angle_alpha   90.00
_cell.angle_beta   90.00
_cell.angle_gamma   90.00
#
_symmetry.space_group_name_H-M   'P 1'
#
loop_
_entity.id
_entity.type
_entity.pdbx_description
1 polymer ?
#
loop_
_entity_poly.entity_id
_entity_poly.type
_entity_poly.pdbx_seq_one_letter_code
_entity_poly.pdbx_strand_id
1 'polypeptide(L)'
;MITLFPITLRDPNLTQNEGYNLTKATTMRLLFTLLLLPAFAFAQKGDYKVEGKMSNWKGIDSLTYFVDNKHDTIVAHDGKFSLRFNLEQPALMYIRKLDFTHEKQVPDVIKIYVEKGTVSVTGTDSLKYAKIKGGPVNTVYEERSDVIIPLNKHMMELRLAIEKYPKGPQRDSFAKTVKDDYAATQDSITNYLLSFVKAHPHSFIALQTISDMAGAAVDYTKYNPLFEGIDEWLRKTPLGIAFGERLAIARNLAPGAKAPAFTSTDLKGDSLALYTVLKQGKVTLVDFWASWCGPCRAENPNVVKAYQAYHEKGFNILSVSLDSKHEKWEAAIEKDGMPWYHVSSLKGWEEPVATLYDIHAVPDNLLLDSNGKVIARGLRGARLEEKLAELLK
;
A
#
# COMPACT_ATOMS: atom_id res chain seq x y z
N MET A 1 11.44 -18.41 -12.21
CA MET A 1 10.22 -18.29 -11.39
C MET A 1 10.11 -16.86 -10.93
N ILE A 2 9.14 -16.09 -11.43
CA ILE A 2 8.99 -14.66 -11.13
C ILE A 2 7.95 -14.54 -10.02
N THR A 3 8.36 -13.99 -8.88
CA THR A 3 7.52 -13.73 -7.72
C THR A 3 6.58 -12.58 -8.04
N LEU A 4 5.31 -12.93 -8.21
CA LEU A 4 4.16 -12.05 -8.39
C LEU A 4 3.90 -11.32 -7.07
N PHE A 5 3.88 -10.00 -7.07
CA PHE A 5 3.24 -9.22 -6.01
C PHE A 5 1.72 -9.25 -6.25
N PRO A 6 0.91 -9.80 -5.32
CA PRO A 6 -0.53 -9.66 -5.38
C PRO A 6 -0.91 -8.30 -4.76
N ILE A 7 -1.50 -7.41 -5.55
CA ILE A 7 -2.36 -6.37 -5.01
C ILE A 7 -3.69 -7.05 -4.73
N THR A 8 -3.83 -7.59 -3.53
CA THR A 8 -5.12 -8.09 -3.01
C THR A 8 -5.66 -7.09 -2.01
N LEU A 9 -6.62 -6.28 -2.45
CA LEU A 9 -7.62 -5.72 -1.55
C LEU A 9 -8.59 -6.86 -1.22
N ARG A 10 -8.39 -7.49 -0.06
CA ARG A 10 -9.32 -8.49 0.49
C ARG A 10 -9.76 -7.99 1.86
N ASP A 11 -10.94 -7.37 1.89
CA ASP A 11 -11.65 -7.01 3.12
C ASP A 11 -12.29 -8.29 3.69
N PRO A 12 -12.03 -8.67 4.96
CA PRO A 12 -12.55 -9.91 5.54
C PRO A 12 -13.95 -9.80 6.18
N ASN A 13 -14.68 -8.68 6.10
CA ASN A 13 -15.96 -8.53 6.83
C ASN A 13 -17.23 -8.44 5.96
N LEU A 14 -17.41 -9.37 5.04
CA LEU A 14 -18.69 -9.53 4.32
C LEU A 14 -19.17 -10.99 4.32
N THR A 15 -19.52 -11.50 5.50
CA THR A 15 -20.52 -12.57 5.63
C THR A 15 -21.21 -12.48 6.99
N GLN A 16 -22.44 -11.98 7.02
CA GLN A 16 -23.52 -12.62 7.77
C GLN A 16 -24.89 -12.06 7.35
N ASN A 17 -25.71 -12.97 6.82
CA ASN A 17 -27.14 -12.85 6.63
C ASN A 17 -27.82 -12.88 8.01
N GLU A 18 -28.63 -11.88 8.32
CA GLU A 18 -29.72 -12.05 9.29
C GLU A 18 -31.03 -11.55 8.66
N GLY A 19 -31.93 -12.50 8.41
CA GLY A 19 -33.28 -12.23 7.96
C GLY A 19 -34.15 -11.75 9.13
N TYR A 20 -34.82 -10.61 8.95
CA TYR A 20 -35.89 -10.18 9.83
C TYR A 20 -37.24 -10.31 9.13
N ASN A 21 -38.09 -11.16 9.74
CA ASN A 21 -39.48 -11.36 9.37
C ASN A 21 -40.31 -10.10 9.69
N LEU A 22 -41.09 -9.65 8.70
CA LEU A 22 -42.11 -8.62 8.84
C LEU A 22 -43.46 -9.27 9.21
N THR A 23 -44.00 -8.92 10.39
CA THR A 23 -45.41 -9.14 10.72
C THR A 23 -46.07 -7.86 11.25
N LYS A 24 -47.00 -7.36 10.41
CA LYS A 24 -48.28 -6.65 10.70
C LYS A 24 -48.30 -5.46 11.69
N ALA A 25 -48.46 -4.29 11.07
CA ALA A 25 -49.53 -3.29 11.24
C ALA A 25 -50.03 -2.92 12.64
N THR A 26 -49.98 -1.63 12.99
CA THR A 26 -51.17 -0.87 13.42
C THR A 26 -50.98 0.63 13.19
N THR A 27 -52.01 1.25 12.63
CA THR A 27 -52.20 2.68 12.37
C THR A 27 -52.30 3.46 13.68
N MET A 28 -51.48 4.49 13.88
CA MET A 28 -51.78 5.52 14.89
C MET A 28 -51.31 6.89 14.41
N ARG A 29 -52.26 7.70 13.96
CA ARG A 29 -52.09 9.12 13.71
C ARG A 29 -52.01 9.81 15.08
N LEU A 30 -50.89 10.48 15.36
CA LEU A 30 -50.84 11.52 16.39
C LEU A 30 -50.26 12.80 15.78
N LEU A 31 -51.09 13.84 15.78
CA LEU A 31 -50.68 15.22 15.60
C LEU A 31 -49.74 15.60 16.76
N PHE A 32 -48.55 16.09 16.43
CA PHE A 32 -47.79 16.96 17.33
C PHE A 32 -47.32 18.18 16.53
N THR A 33 -48.05 19.28 16.70
CA THR A 33 -47.65 20.62 16.32
C THR A 33 -46.75 21.21 17.41
N LEU A 34 -45.64 21.79 16.96
CA LEU A 34 -44.84 22.86 17.59
C LEU A 34 -44.10 22.59 18.91
N LEU A 35 -42.80 22.28 18.78
CA LEU A 35 -41.72 22.90 19.57
C LEU A 35 -40.42 22.79 18.76
N LEU A 36 -40.26 23.71 17.80
CA LEU A 36 -39.01 23.91 17.07
C LEU A 36 -37.99 24.54 18.02
N LEU A 37 -37.22 23.70 18.72
CA LEU A 37 -35.94 24.07 19.31
C LEU A 37 -34.99 24.58 18.22
N PRO A 38 -34.22 25.67 18.44
CA PRO A 38 -33.15 26.06 17.55
C PRO A 38 -31.94 25.15 17.82
N ALA A 39 -32.02 23.89 17.39
CA ALA A 39 -30.92 22.93 17.42
C ALA A 39 -30.31 22.71 16.02
N PHE A 40 -30.40 23.73 15.15
CA PHE A 40 -29.87 23.71 13.78
C PHE A 40 -28.77 24.75 13.52
N ALA A 41 -27.99 25.12 14.54
CA ALA A 41 -26.87 26.05 14.38
C ALA A 41 -25.48 25.38 14.42
N PHE A 42 -25.38 24.05 14.31
CA PHE A 42 -24.10 23.33 14.25
C PHE A 42 -23.85 22.53 12.96
N ALA A 43 -24.59 22.80 11.87
CA ALA A 43 -24.44 22.09 10.59
C ALA A 43 -23.97 22.97 9.41
N GLN A 44 -23.41 24.17 9.67
CA GLN A 44 -22.94 25.10 8.64
C GLN A 44 -21.42 25.31 8.62
N LYS A 45 -20.62 24.26 8.75
CA LYS A 45 -19.16 24.32 8.49
C LYS A 45 -18.68 23.06 7.78
N GLY A 46 -18.99 22.96 6.50
CA GLY A 46 -18.35 22.00 5.61
C GLY A 46 -17.86 22.77 4.40
N ASP A 47 -16.60 23.20 4.44
CA ASP A 47 -15.92 23.85 3.30
C ASP A 47 -15.65 22.85 2.17
N TYR A 48 -15.94 21.55 2.37
CA TYR A 48 -15.73 20.49 1.40
C TYR A 48 -17.09 20.00 0.92
N LYS A 49 -17.45 20.34 -0.31
CA LYS A 49 -18.76 20.01 -0.89
C LYS A 49 -18.59 19.26 -2.21
N VAL A 50 -19.44 18.26 -2.41
CA VAL A 50 -19.61 17.63 -3.73
C VAL A 50 -21.06 17.80 -4.16
N GLU A 51 -21.27 18.23 -5.41
CA GLU A 51 -22.58 18.36 -6.02
C GLU A 51 -22.65 17.56 -7.31
N GLY A 52 -23.72 16.81 -7.48
CA GLY A 52 -23.95 15.99 -8.67
C GLY A 52 -25.18 16.42 -9.44
N LYS A 53 -25.11 16.33 -10.78
CA LYS A 53 -26.25 16.48 -11.68
C LYS A 53 -26.16 15.52 -12.86
N MET A 54 -27.09 14.57 -12.93
CA MET A 54 -27.25 13.59 -14.00
C MET A 54 -28.54 13.87 -14.77
N SER A 55 -28.46 14.34 -16.02
CA SER A 55 -29.63 14.90 -16.72
C SER A 55 -30.75 13.88 -16.99
N ASN A 56 -30.40 12.61 -17.17
CA ASN A 56 -31.33 11.55 -17.58
C ASN A 56 -31.78 10.66 -16.42
N TRP A 57 -31.22 10.85 -15.22
CA TRP A 57 -31.72 10.19 -14.02
C TRP A 57 -33.04 10.83 -13.59
N LYS A 58 -34.05 10.01 -13.31
CA LYS A 58 -35.43 10.41 -12.96
C LYS A 58 -35.85 9.71 -11.69
N GLY A 59 -36.58 10.42 -10.83
CA GLY A 59 -37.06 9.85 -9.58
C GLY A 59 -35.97 9.76 -8.53
N ILE A 60 -35.81 8.58 -7.92
CA ILE A 60 -34.96 8.33 -6.76
C ILE A 60 -33.92 7.26 -7.12
N ASP A 61 -32.64 7.62 -7.03
CA ASP A 61 -31.53 6.69 -7.19
C ASP A 61 -30.71 6.63 -5.90
N SER A 62 -30.37 5.42 -5.44
CA SER A 62 -29.47 5.23 -4.29
C SER A 62 -28.01 5.22 -4.73
N LEU A 63 -27.18 6.02 -4.06
CA LEU A 63 -25.74 6.10 -4.30
C LEU A 63 -24.99 5.70 -3.04
N THR A 64 -23.96 4.88 -3.17
CA THR A 64 -22.98 4.68 -2.11
C THR A 64 -21.74 5.50 -2.39
N TYR A 65 -21.14 6.07 -1.35
CA TYR A 65 -19.83 6.69 -1.47
C TYR A 65 -18.86 6.13 -0.45
N PHE A 66 -17.57 6.19 -0.80
CA PHE A 66 -16.46 5.82 0.06
C PHE A 66 -15.43 6.96 0.06
N VAL A 67 -15.08 7.50 1.22
CA VAL A 67 -14.08 8.55 1.40
C VAL A 67 -13.41 8.38 2.76
N ASP A 68 -12.08 8.43 2.81
CA ASP A 68 -11.32 8.37 4.07
C ASP A 68 -11.72 7.19 4.99
N ASN A 69 -11.78 5.98 4.42
CA ASN A 69 -12.23 4.74 5.08
C ASN A 69 -13.67 4.76 5.64
N LYS A 70 -14.44 5.82 5.39
CA LYS A 70 -15.86 5.93 5.72
C LYS A 70 -16.69 5.67 4.47
N HIS A 71 -17.86 5.09 4.67
CA HIS A 71 -18.82 4.90 3.61
C HIS A 71 -20.22 5.16 4.12
N ASP A 72 -21.08 5.66 3.23
CA ASP A 72 -22.49 5.88 3.52
C ASP A 72 -23.31 5.80 2.22
N THR A 73 -24.63 5.81 2.38
CA THR A 73 -25.60 5.83 1.28
C THR A 73 -26.35 7.15 1.28
N ILE A 74 -26.48 7.75 0.11
CA ILE A 74 -27.34 8.92 -0.12
C ILE A 74 -28.33 8.66 -1.24
N VAL A 75 -29.33 9.52 -1.33
CA VAL A 75 -30.31 9.51 -2.40
C VAL A 75 -30.05 10.67 -3.35
N ALA A 76 -30.03 10.37 -4.65
CA ALA A 76 -30.17 11.37 -5.69
C ALA A 76 -31.64 11.54 -6.08
N HIS A 77 -32.12 12.78 -6.11
CA HIS A 77 -33.48 13.13 -6.55
C HIS A 77 -33.42 13.79 -7.92
N ASP A 78 -34.05 13.19 -8.92
CA ASP A 78 -34.04 13.64 -10.33
C ASP A 78 -32.60 13.94 -10.81
N GLY A 79 -31.70 12.99 -10.51
CA GLY A 79 -30.29 13.06 -10.86
C GLY A 79 -29.45 14.07 -10.07
N LYS A 80 -30.02 14.74 -9.08
CA LYS A 80 -29.29 15.71 -8.24
C LYS A 80 -28.94 15.11 -6.89
N PHE A 81 -27.69 15.30 -6.48
CA PHE A 81 -27.22 14.92 -5.14
C PHE A 81 -26.25 15.96 -4.59
N SER A 82 -26.12 16.04 -3.27
CA SER A 82 -25.14 16.88 -2.61
C SER A 82 -24.59 16.20 -1.36
N LEU A 83 -23.27 16.25 -1.22
CA LEU A 83 -22.52 15.72 -0.09
C LEU A 83 -21.72 16.86 0.53
N ARG A 84 -21.58 16.82 1.86
CA ARG A 84 -20.74 17.74 2.62
C ARG A 84 -19.86 16.95 3.55
N PHE A 85 -18.61 17.38 3.67
CA PHE A 85 -17.61 16.73 4.48
C PHE A 85 -16.92 17.73 5.41
N ASN A 86 -16.39 17.20 6.50
CA ASN A 86 -15.44 17.88 7.36
C ASN A 86 -14.15 17.06 7.32
N LEU A 87 -13.18 17.52 6.52
CA LEU A 87 -11.92 16.82 6.26
C LEU A 87 -10.75 17.70 6.65
N GLU A 88 -9.69 17.09 7.19
CA GLU A 88 -8.44 17.79 7.52
C GLU A 88 -7.54 17.99 6.30
N GLN A 89 -7.76 17.22 5.23
CA GLN A 89 -7.01 17.28 3.98
C GLN A 89 -7.89 16.80 2.80
N PRO A 90 -7.48 17.02 1.54
CA PRO A 90 -8.18 16.42 0.42
C PRO A 90 -8.20 14.90 0.51
N ALA A 91 -9.30 14.28 0.09
CA ALA A 91 -9.48 12.84 0.17
C ALA A 91 -10.07 12.28 -1.13
N LEU A 92 -9.54 11.14 -1.59
CA LEU A 92 -10.11 10.43 -2.73
C LEU A 92 -11.46 9.84 -2.33
N MET A 93 -12.48 10.14 -3.12
CA MET A 93 -13.82 9.62 -2.96
C MET A 93 -14.25 8.83 -4.19
N TYR A 94 -14.92 7.73 -3.93
CA TYR A 94 -15.63 6.92 -4.92
C TYR A 94 -17.12 7.16 -4.72
N ILE A 95 -17.86 7.46 -5.78
CA ILE A 95 -19.33 7.45 -5.76
C ILE A 95 -19.78 6.37 -6.73
N ARG A 96 -20.62 5.47 -6.24
CA ARG A 96 -21.19 4.35 -6.99
C ARG A 96 -22.70 4.49 -7.05
N LYS A 97 -23.28 4.30 -8.24
CA LYS A 97 -24.72 4.05 -8.37
C LYS A 97 -25.03 2.62 -7.96
N LEU A 98 -25.96 2.44 -7.03
CA LEU A 98 -26.47 1.11 -6.70
C LEU A 98 -27.45 0.67 -7.80
N ASP A 99 -27.11 -0.40 -8.50
CA ASP A 99 -28.02 -1.12 -9.38
C ASP A 99 -28.23 -2.53 -8.80
N PHE A 100 -29.43 -2.76 -8.28
CA PHE A 100 -29.84 -4.05 -7.71
C PHE A 100 -30.43 -5.01 -8.76
N THR A 101 -30.54 -4.56 -10.02
CA THR A 101 -31.28 -5.28 -11.06
C THR A 101 -30.38 -6.16 -11.94
N HIS A 102 -29.05 -5.97 -11.92
CA HIS A 102 -28.13 -6.71 -12.79
C HIS A 102 -26.81 -7.09 -12.10
N GLU A 103 -26.70 -8.34 -11.62
CA GLU A 103 -25.52 -8.91 -10.92
C GLU A 103 -24.20 -8.92 -11.73
N LYS A 104 -24.21 -8.53 -13.02
CA LYS A 104 -23.04 -8.69 -13.93
C LYS A 104 -22.53 -7.40 -14.59
N GLN A 105 -23.02 -6.21 -14.21
CA GLN A 105 -22.51 -4.97 -14.80
C GLN A 105 -21.26 -4.43 -14.08
N VAL A 106 -20.35 -3.84 -14.87
CA VAL A 106 -19.24 -3.02 -14.36
C VAL A 106 -19.85 -1.90 -13.51
N PRO A 107 -19.39 -1.67 -12.26
CA PRO A 107 -19.95 -0.65 -11.40
C PRO A 107 -19.95 0.74 -12.08
N ASP A 108 -21.10 1.42 -12.09
CA ASP A 108 -21.17 2.83 -12.49
C ASP A 108 -20.59 3.70 -11.37
N VAL A 109 -19.30 4.00 -11.50
CA VAL A 109 -18.49 4.63 -10.46
C VAL A 109 -17.72 5.81 -11.02
N ILE A 110 -17.70 6.91 -10.28
CA ILE A 110 -16.78 8.03 -10.49
C ILE A 110 -15.79 8.11 -9.33
N LYS A 111 -14.56 8.53 -9.65
CA LYS A 111 -13.51 8.83 -8.67
C LYS A 111 -13.20 10.32 -8.72
N ILE A 112 -13.24 10.99 -7.56
CA ILE A 112 -12.96 12.42 -7.42
C ILE A 112 -12.20 12.69 -6.14
N TYR A 113 -11.42 13.77 -6.08
CA TYR A 113 -10.98 14.29 -4.79
C TYR A 113 -12.07 15.18 -4.20
N VAL A 114 -12.36 14.98 -2.93
CA VAL A 114 -13.04 15.97 -2.12
C VAL A 114 -11.98 16.98 -1.67
N GLU A 115 -12.16 18.25 -2.01
CA GLU A 115 -11.26 19.34 -1.66
C GLU A 115 -12.05 20.55 -1.15
N LYS A 116 -11.34 21.59 -0.65
CA LYS A 116 -11.98 22.82 -0.20
C LYS A 116 -12.70 23.50 -1.37
N GLY A 117 -13.89 24.01 -1.11
CA GLY A 117 -14.84 24.52 -2.10
C GLY A 117 -15.87 23.46 -2.50
N THR A 118 -16.46 23.68 -3.69
CA THR A 118 -17.45 22.79 -4.28
C THR A 118 -16.86 22.09 -5.49
N VAL A 119 -16.84 20.77 -5.47
CA VAL A 119 -16.56 19.92 -6.63
C VAL A 119 -17.88 19.52 -7.29
N SER A 120 -18.04 19.85 -8.56
CA SER A 120 -19.24 19.52 -9.33
C SER A 120 -19.02 18.30 -10.22
N VAL A 121 -19.96 17.37 -10.21
CA VAL A 121 -20.02 16.18 -11.07
C VAL A 121 -21.24 16.33 -11.99
N THR A 122 -21.02 16.39 -13.29
CA THR A 122 -22.09 16.57 -14.27
C THR A 122 -22.03 15.53 -15.36
N GLY A 123 -23.13 14.80 -15.59
CA GLY A 123 -23.22 13.79 -16.63
C GLY A 123 -24.64 13.64 -17.17
N THR A 124 -24.82 12.67 -18.07
CA THR A 124 -26.15 12.35 -18.63
C THR A 124 -26.74 11.12 -17.93
N ASP A 125 -26.14 9.96 -18.17
CA ASP A 125 -26.70 8.64 -17.83
C ASP A 125 -25.83 7.86 -16.85
N SER A 126 -24.51 8.10 -16.83
CA SER A 126 -23.55 7.30 -16.06
C SER A 126 -22.53 8.19 -15.36
N LEU A 127 -22.30 7.91 -14.08
CA LEU A 127 -21.26 8.56 -13.27
C LEU A 127 -19.87 8.35 -13.86
N LYS A 128 -19.60 7.16 -14.41
CA LYS A 128 -18.31 6.82 -15.02
C LYS A 128 -17.86 7.79 -16.12
N TYR A 129 -18.81 8.37 -16.86
CA TYR A 129 -18.54 9.31 -17.96
C TYR A 129 -18.86 10.76 -17.58
N ALA A 130 -19.18 11.03 -16.32
CA ALA A 130 -19.48 12.38 -15.87
C ALA A 130 -18.21 13.24 -15.82
N LYS A 131 -18.38 14.52 -16.14
CA LYS A 131 -17.33 15.54 -16.07
C LYS A 131 -17.21 16.06 -14.65
N ILE A 132 -15.97 16.32 -14.24
CA ILE A 132 -15.64 16.84 -12.92
C ILE A 132 -15.19 18.29 -13.10
N LYS A 133 -15.76 19.20 -12.32
CA LYS A 133 -15.28 20.56 -12.17
C LYS A 133 -14.94 20.78 -10.70
N GLY A 134 -13.66 20.61 -10.37
CA GLY A 134 -13.12 20.82 -9.04
C GLY A 134 -12.17 22.01 -8.96
N GLY A 135 -11.47 22.09 -7.85
CA GLY A 135 -10.34 22.99 -7.64
C GLY A 135 -9.01 22.36 -8.09
N PRO A 136 -7.88 22.94 -7.64
CA PRO A 136 -6.55 22.54 -8.07
C PRO A 136 -6.22 21.06 -7.83
N VAL A 137 -6.79 20.44 -6.79
CA VAL A 137 -6.50 19.03 -6.48
C VAL A 137 -7.06 18.11 -7.57
N ASN A 138 -8.32 18.32 -7.97
CA ASN A 138 -8.90 17.53 -9.05
C ASN A 138 -8.24 17.81 -10.40
N THR A 139 -7.90 19.07 -10.72
CA THR A 139 -7.21 19.40 -11.98
C THR A 139 -5.86 18.69 -12.10
N VAL A 140 -5.03 18.75 -11.05
CA VAL A 140 -3.71 18.09 -11.06
C VAL A 140 -3.83 16.57 -10.99
N TYR A 141 -4.89 16.04 -10.36
CA TYR A 141 -5.20 14.61 -10.39
C TYR A 141 -5.58 14.13 -11.80
N GLU A 142 -6.39 14.90 -12.53
CA GLU A 142 -6.80 14.59 -13.91
C GLU A 142 -5.58 14.60 -14.85
N GLU A 143 -4.75 15.65 -14.78
CA GLU A 143 -3.48 15.73 -15.53
C GLU A 143 -2.61 14.47 -15.33
N ARG A 144 -2.42 14.04 -14.07
CA ARG A 144 -1.68 12.80 -13.75
C ARG A 144 -2.37 11.56 -14.32
N SER A 145 -3.68 11.49 -14.19
CA SER A 145 -4.48 10.33 -14.56
C SER A 145 -4.52 10.11 -16.07
N ASP A 146 -4.55 11.18 -16.87
CA ASP A 146 -4.54 11.12 -18.33
C ASP A 146 -3.29 10.43 -18.89
N VAL A 147 -2.16 10.54 -18.18
CA VAL A 147 -0.91 9.85 -18.55
C VAL A 147 -0.85 8.44 -17.95
N ILE A 148 -1.20 8.31 -16.67
CA ILE A 148 -0.98 7.06 -15.92
C ILE A 148 -2.00 5.96 -16.27
N ILE A 149 -3.26 6.30 -16.53
CA ILE A 149 -4.32 5.31 -16.81
C ILE A 149 -3.99 4.49 -18.07
N PRO A 150 -3.64 5.08 -19.22
CA PRO A 150 -3.30 4.32 -20.42
C PRO A 150 -2.06 3.42 -20.22
N LEU A 151 -1.03 3.90 -19.52
CA LEU A 151 0.19 3.13 -19.25
C LEU A 151 -0.09 1.91 -18.34
N ASN A 152 -0.89 2.11 -17.29
CA ASN A 152 -1.33 1.00 -16.43
C ASN A 152 -2.20 -0.02 -17.20
N LYS A 153 -3.06 0.46 -18.10
CA LYS A 153 -3.87 -0.40 -18.98
C LYS A 153 -2.97 -1.25 -19.87
N HIS A 154 -1.93 -0.66 -20.48
CA HIS A 154 -0.94 -1.39 -21.28
C HIS A 154 -0.23 -2.47 -20.46
N MET A 155 0.26 -2.16 -19.25
CA MET A 155 0.87 -3.16 -18.36
C MET A 155 -0.08 -4.32 -18.01
N MET A 156 -1.37 -4.04 -17.80
CA MET A 156 -2.38 -5.06 -17.57
C MET A 156 -2.60 -5.94 -18.81
N GLU A 157 -2.67 -5.35 -20.00
CA GLU A 157 -2.80 -6.07 -21.27
C GLU A 157 -1.60 -6.98 -21.54
N LEU A 158 -0.38 -6.50 -21.29
CA LEU A 158 0.85 -7.29 -21.33
C LEU A 158 0.79 -8.49 -20.38
N ARG A 159 0.36 -8.29 -19.13
CA ARG A 159 0.19 -9.38 -18.17
C ARG A 159 -0.80 -10.44 -18.67
N LEU A 160 -1.96 -10.00 -19.16
CA LEU A 160 -2.98 -10.89 -19.71
C LEU A 160 -2.50 -11.63 -20.96
N ALA A 161 -1.63 -11.01 -21.76
CA ALA A 161 -1.06 -11.63 -22.95
C ALA A 161 -0.17 -12.82 -22.59
N ILE A 162 0.69 -12.71 -21.56
CA ILE A 162 1.50 -13.85 -21.07
C ILE A 162 0.63 -14.98 -20.52
N GLU A 163 -0.44 -14.62 -19.78
CA GLU A 163 -1.32 -15.61 -19.15
C GLU A 163 -2.08 -16.43 -20.19
N LYS A 164 -2.54 -15.79 -21.27
CA LYS A 164 -3.26 -16.45 -22.38
C LYS A 164 -2.33 -17.20 -23.35
N TYR A 165 -1.02 -16.96 -23.31
CA TYR A 165 -0.09 -17.56 -24.26
C TYR A 165 0.09 -19.07 -23.98
N PRO A 166 -0.09 -19.96 -25.00
CA PRO A 166 0.06 -21.39 -24.83
C PRO A 166 1.43 -21.79 -24.26
N LYS A 167 1.46 -22.79 -23.37
CA LYS A 167 2.72 -23.34 -22.86
C LYS A 167 3.45 -24.07 -23.99
N GLY A 168 4.74 -23.76 -24.18
CA GLY A 168 5.60 -24.37 -25.21
C GLY A 168 6.92 -23.60 -25.38
N PRO A 169 7.87 -24.10 -26.18
CA PRO A 169 9.20 -23.48 -26.34
C PRO A 169 9.18 -22.03 -26.84
N GLN A 170 8.16 -21.65 -27.61
CA GLN A 170 7.98 -20.29 -28.13
C GLN A 170 7.53 -19.29 -27.05
N ARG A 171 6.99 -19.79 -25.92
CA ARG A 171 6.52 -18.97 -24.81
C ARG A 171 7.65 -18.19 -24.14
N ASP A 172 8.86 -18.74 -24.09
CA ASP A 172 9.98 -18.10 -23.40
C ASP A 172 10.47 -16.85 -24.15
N SER A 173 10.51 -16.91 -25.49
CA SER A 173 10.82 -15.76 -26.33
C SER A 173 9.75 -14.66 -26.21
N PHE A 174 8.48 -15.04 -26.29
CA PHE A 174 7.36 -14.11 -26.10
C PHE A 174 7.35 -13.48 -24.69
N ALA A 175 7.57 -14.30 -23.65
CA ALA A 175 7.63 -13.84 -22.27
C ALA A 175 8.78 -12.86 -22.03
N LYS A 176 9.92 -13.03 -22.72
CA LYS A 176 11.01 -12.07 -22.69
C LYS A 176 10.59 -10.72 -23.27
N THR A 177 10.01 -10.69 -24.47
CA THR A 177 9.54 -9.43 -25.10
C THR A 177 8.52 -8.71 -24.22
N VAL A 178 7.55 -9.45 -23.66
CA VAL A 178 6.56 -8.84 -22.75
C VAL A 178 7.23 -8.31 -21.48
N LYS A 179 8.22 -9.01 -20.93
CA LYS A 179 8.97 -8.53 -19.77
C LYS A 179 9.72 -7.23 -20.07
N ASP A 180 10.35 -7.13 -21.23
CA ASP A 180 11.10 -5.94 -21.65
C ASP A 180 10.15 -4.74 -21.86
N ASP A 181 8.99 -4.93 -22.50
CA ASP A 181 7.96 -3.88 -22.68
C ASP A 181 7.32 -3.47 -21.34
N TYR A 182 7.05 -4.43 -20.46
CA TYR A 182 6.57 -4.14 -19.10
C TYR A 182 7.58 -3.28 -18.33
N ALA A 183 8.87 -3.62 -18.39
CA ALA A 183 9.93 -2.84 -17.75
C ALA A 183 10.02 -1.42 -18.33
N ALA A 184 10.01 -1.28 -19.67
CA ALA A 184 10.05 0.03 -20.32
C ALA A 184 8.82 0.92 -19.97
N THR A 185 7.64 0.31 -19.86
CA THR A 185 6.42 0.99 -19.45
C THR A 185 6.50 1.43 -17.99
N GLN A 186 7.01 0.57 -17.12
CA GLN A 186 7.23 0.88 -15.70
C GLN A 186 8.24 2.03 -15.53
N ASP A 187 9.31 2.06 -16.32
CA ASP A 187 10.30 3.14 -16.33
C ASP A 187 9.66 4.46 -16.80
N SER A 188 8.83 4.39 -17.84
CA SER A 188 8.08 5.55 -18.35
C SER A 188 7.15 6.15 -17.29
N ILE A 189 6.40 5.30 -16.57
CA ILE A 189 5.58 5.72 -15.43
C ILE A 189 6.44 6.37 -14.36
N THR A 190 7.54 5.73 -13.96
CA THR A 190 8.41 6.21 -12.88
C THR A 190 9.01 7.57 -13.23
N ASN A 191 9.54 7.73 -14.44
CA ASN A 191 10.15 8.98 -14.90
C ASN A 191 9.12 10.12 -15.00
N TYR A 192 7.91 9.81 -15.48
CA TYR A 192 6.81 10.76 -15.49
C TYR A 192 6.45 11.21 -14.07
N LEU A 193 6.22 10.28 -13.14
CA LEU A 193 5.83 10.63 -11.76
C LEU A 193 6.92 11.42 -11.03
N LEU A 194 8.19 11.10 -11.22
CA LEU A 194 9.30 11.89 -10.67
C LEU A 194 9.32 13.33 -11.20
N SER A 195 9.06 13.50 -12.50
CA SER A 195 9.02 14.83 -13.14
C SER A 195 7.78 15.61 -12.69
N PHE A 196 6.63 14.92 -12.62
CA PHE A 196 5.36 15.46 -12.17
C PHE A 196 5.46 16.00 -10.73
N VAL A 197 6.03 15.22 -9.81
CA VAL A 197 6.22 15.66 -8.41
C VAL A 197 7.03 16.96 -8.33
N LYS A 198 8.11 17.06 -9.12
CA LYS A 198 8.97 18.26 -9.16
C LYS A 198 8.27 19.47 -9.80
N ALA A 199 7.37 19.24 -10.75
CA ALA A 199 6.62 20.29 -11.42
C ALA A 199 5.45 20.83 -10.57
N HIS A 200 4.96 20.04 -9.60
CA HIS A 200 3.77 20.34 -8.80
C HIS A 200 4.05 20.41 -7.29
N PRO A 201 5.07 21.15 -6.80
CA PRO A 201 5.46 21.13 -5.37
C PRO A 201 4.38 21.67 -4.42
N HIS A 202 3.44 22.45 -4.95
CA HIS A 202 2.32 23.04 -4.23
C HIS A 202 1.06 22.16 -4.23
N SER A 203 1.08 20.98 -4.88
CA SER A 203 -0.10 20.12 -5.05
C SER A 203 -0.14 18.97 -4.04
N PHE A 204 -1.30 18.78 -3.40
CA PHE A 204 -1.56 17.58 -2.59
C PHE A 204 -1.35 16.28 -3.36
N ILE A 205 -1.65 16.28 -4.67
CA ILE A 205 -1.45 15.11 -5.53
C ILE A 205 0.04 14.79 -5.69
N ALA A 206 0.95 15.76 -5.63
CA ALA A 206 2.39 15.49 -5.65
C ALA A 206 2.84 14.79 -4.36
N LEU A 207 2.40 15.28 -3.19
CA LEU A 207 2.67 14.61 -1.90
C LEU A 207 2.14 13.16 -1.90
N GLN A 208 0.91 12.96 -2.36
CA GLN A 208 0.34 11.63 -2.48
C GLN A 208 1.11 10.75 -3.46
N THR A 209 1.54 11.30 -4.60
CA THR A 209 2.37 10.59 -5.57
C THR A 209 3.68 10.13 -4.94
N ILE A 210 4.35 10.96 -4.14
CA ILE A 210 5.56 10.57 -3.40
C ILE A 210 5.25 9.38 -2.47
N SER A 211 4.17 9.49 -1.68
CA SER A 211 3.78 8.43 -0.74
C SER A 211 3.47 7.11 -1.45
N ASP A 212 2.73 7.14 -2.56
CA ASP A 212 2.38 5.96 -3.37
C ASP A 212 3.64 5.33 -4.00
N MET A 213 4.55 6.15 -4.54
CA MET A 213 5.80 5.69 -5.16
C MET A 213 6.79 5.10 -4.15
N ALA A 214 6.78 5.57 -2.90
CA ALA A 214 7.66 5.08 -1.86
C ALA A 214 7.38 3.62 -1.49
N GLY A 215 6.18 3.12 -1.79
CA GLY A 215 5.79 1.75 -1.51
C GLY A 215 5.85 1.45 -0.01
N ALA A 216 6.16 0.22 0.35
CA ALA A 216 6.16 -0.25 1.74
C ALA A 216 7.49 0.07 2.46
N ALA A 217 8.63 -0.20 1.82
CA ALA A 217 9.96 0.12 2.34
C ALA A 217 10.48 1.41 1.68
N VAL A 218 10.56 2.49 2.45
CA VAL A 218 10.96 3.80 1.93
C VAL A 218 12.48 3.87 1.74
N ASP A 219 12.92 4.18 0.52
CA ASP A 219 14.30 4.59 0.25
C ASP A 219 14.48 6.06 0.65
N TYR A 220 15.07 6.29 1.83
CA TYR A 220 15.28 7.63 2.36
C TYR A 220 16.05 8.53 1.38
N THR A 221 17.13 8.04 0.78
CA THR A 221 17.98 8.83 -0.12
C THR A 221 17.22 9.25 -1.37
N LYS A 222 16.33 8.39 -1.87
CA LYS A 222 15.51 8.67 -3.05
C LYS A 222 14.35 9.63 -2.75
N TYR A 223 13.62 9.41 -1.66
CA TYR A 223 12.34 10.10 -1.42
C TYR A 223 12.44 11.33 -0.51
N ASN A 224 13.45 11.42 0.36
CA ASN A 224 13.64 12.60 1.21
C ASN A 224 13.81 13.91 0.41
N PRO A 225 14.63 13.97 -0.66
CA PRO A 225 14.75 15.20 -1.46
C PRO A 225 13.45 15.60 -2.15
N LEU A 226 12.62 14.64 -2.55
CA LEU A 226 11.32 14.91 -3.16
C LEU A 226 10.34 15.49 -2.13
N PHE A 227 10.31 14.91 -0.92
CA PHE A 227 9.47 15.38 0.17
C PHE A 227 9.86 16.77 0.66
N GLU A 228 11.16 17.03 0.84
CA GLU A 228 11.66 18.36 1.21
C GLU A 228 11.38 19.43 0.14
N GLY A 229 11.24 19.02 -1.13
CA GLY A 229 10.85 19.89 -2.24
C GLY A 229 9.35 20.23 -2.27
N ILE A 230 8.52 19.57 -1.46
CA ILE A 230 7.10 19.90 -1.31
C ILE A 230 6.93 21.06 -0.33
N ASP A 231 5.93 21.90 -0.58
CA ASP A 231 5.55 22.99 0.29
C ASP A 231 5.40 22.57 1.76
N GLU A 232 5.84 23.45 2.67
CA GLU A 232 5.81 23.20 4.11
C GLU A 232 4.38 22.92 4.62
N TRP A 233 3.36 23.62 4.11
CA TRP A 233 1.98 23.41 4.55
C TRP A 233 1.46 22.03 4.17
N LEU A 234 1.91 21.46 3.04
CA LEU A 234 1.57 20.09 2.63
C LEU A 234 2.26 19.06 3.53
N ARG A 235 3.52 19.30 3.90
CA ARG A 235 4.24 18.44 4.87
C ARG A 235 3.60 18.42 6.26
N LYS A 236 2.79 19.42 6.60
CA LYS A 236 2.01 19.51 7.85
C LYS A 236 0.59 18.93 7.75
N THR A 237 0.17 18.44 6.59
CA THR A 237 -1.09 17.67 6.48
C THR A 237 -0.95 16.30 7.16
N PRO A 238 -2.05 15.62 7.55
CA PRO A 238 -1.99 14.26 8.07
C PRO A 238 -1.15 13.30 7.21
N LEU A 239 -1.31 13.33 5.88
CA LEU A 239 -0.49 12.52 4.96
C LEU A 239 0.99 12.94 4.98
N GLY A 240 1.26 14.25 5.05
CA GLY A 240 2.61 14.79 5.11
C GLY A 240 3.35 14.36 6.38
N ILE A 241 2.68 14.45 7.53
CA ILE A 241 3.21 14.02 8.82
C ILE A 241 3.49 12.52 8.80
N ALA A 242 2.51 11.71 8.40
CA ALA A 242 2.67 10.25 8.32
C ALA A 242 3.82 9.84 7.40
N PHE A 243 3.97 10.51 6.24
CA PHE A 243 5.08 10.24 5.34
C PHE A 243 6.43 10.71 5.92
N GLY A 244 6.47 11.84 6.61
CA GLY A 244 7.66 12.35 7.32
C GLY A 244 8.13 11.40 8.42
N GLU A 245 7.21 10.78 9.16
CA GLU A 245 7.53 9.74 10.15
C GLU A 245 8.17 8.52 9.50
N ARG A 246 7.60 8.05 8.38
CA ARG A 246 8.19 6.95 7.60
C ARG A 246 9.59 7.28 7.09
N LEU A 247 9.81 8.51 6.61
CA LEU A 247 11.15 8.97 6.23
C LEU A 247 12.12 9.00 7.42
N ALA A 248 11.67 9.42 8.59
CA ALA A 248 12.50 9.44 9.79
C ALA A 248 12.95 8.03 10.21
N ILE A 249 12.07 7.03 10.08
CA ILE A 249 12.42 5.62 10.33
C ILE A 249 13.38 5.13 9.25
N ALA A 250 13.06 5.35 7.97
CA ALA A 250 13.90 4.96 6.85
C ALA A 250 15.31 5.55 6.92
N ARG A 251 15.45 6.78 7.42
CA ARG A 251 16.75 7.43 7.66
C ARG A 251 17.63 6.62 8.61
N ASN A 252 17.05 6.05 9.67
CA ASN A 252 17.77 5.25 10.66
C ASN A 252 18.11 3.83 10.15
N LEU A 253 17.55 3.44 9.00
CA LEU A 253 17.77 2.16 8.33
C LEU A 253 18.49 2.31 6.99
N ALA A 254 18.86 3.52 6.60
CA ALA A 254 19.58 3.81 5.37
C ALA A 254 21.05 3.36 5.46
N PRO A 255 21.70 3.02 4.34
CA PRO A 255 23.13 2.74 4.33
C PRO A 255 23.93 3.84 5.04
N GLY A 256 24.75 3.44 6.01
CA GLY A 256 25.53 4.34 6.86
C GLY A 256 24.93 4.62 8.24
N ALA A 257 23.62 4.41 8.43
CA ALA A 257 22.95 4.60 9.71
C ALA A 257 23.25 3.44 10.68
N LYS A 258 23.10 3.69 11.98
CA LYS A 258 23.18 2.66 13.02
C LYS A 258 21.80 2.04 13.21
N ALA A 259 21.66 0.75 12.90
CA ALA A 259 20.41 0.04 13.05
C ALA A 259 19.96 0.01 14.53
N PRO A 260 18.64 0.09 14.80
CA PRO A 260 18.11 -0.02 16.16
C PRO A 260 18.56 -1.31 16.84
N ALA A 261 18.96 -1.24 18.11
CA ALA A 261 19.24 -2.46 18.88
C ALA A 261 17.92 -3.18 19.21
N PHE A 262 17.94 -4.50 19.21
CA PHE A 262 16.82 -5.30 19.71
C PHE A 262 17.28 -6.58 20.40
N THR A 263 16.37 -7.12 21.20
CA THR A 263 16.44 -8.44 21.81
C THR A 263 15.12 -9.14 21.54
N SER A 264 15.16 -10.42 21.19
CA SER A 264 13.98 -11.25 20.94
C SER A 264 14.25 -12.67 21.45
N THR A 265 13.27 -13.57 21.31
CA THR A 265 13.31 -14.95 21.79
C THR A 265 13.69 -15.91 20.69
N ASP A 266 14.62 -16.82 20.96
CA ASP A 266 15.03 -17.88 20.04
C ASP A 266 14.08 -19.09 20.06
N LEU A 267 14.42 -20.15 19.31
CA LEU A 267 13.62 -21.39 19.23
C LEU A 267 13.42 -22.08 20.59
N LYS A 268 14.35 -21.91 21.53
CA LYS A 268 14.28 -22.51 22.87
C LYS A 268 13.53 -21.63 23.87
N GLY A 269 13.15 -20.42 23.45
CA GLY A 269 12.58 -19.40 24.32
C GLY A 269 13.63 -18.57 25.05
N ASP A 270 14.91 -18.74 24.72
CA ASP A 270 16.00 -17.98 25.32
C ASP A 270 16.13 -16.60 24.67
N SER A 271 16.58 -15.62 25.45
CA SER A 271 16.77 -14.25 24.98
C SER A 271 18.03 -14.13 24.12
N LEU A 272 17.89 -13.68 22.87
CA LEU A 272 18.98 -13.39 21.96
C LEU A 272 18.97 -11.92 21.50
N ALA A 273 20.06 -11.21 21.75
CA ALA A 273 20.25 -9.82 21.34
C ALA A 273 20.97 -9.72 19.98
N LEU A 274 20.59 -8.75 19.15
CA LEU A 274 21.23 -8.48 17.85
C LEU A 274 22.75 -8.37 17.98
N TYR A 275 23.22 -7.59 18.96
CA TYR A 275 24.65 -7.34 19.16
C TYR A 275 25.43 -8.57 19.61
N THR A 276 24.77 -9.61 20.13
CA THR A 276 25.42 -10.91 20.40
C THR A 276 25.83 -11.58 19.09
N VAL A 277 24.99 -11.50 18.06
CA VAL A 277 25.27 -12.08 16.74
C VAL A 277 26.26 -11.22 15.95
N LEU A 278 26.12 -9.89 15.99
CA LEU A 278 27.01 -8.96 15.29
C LEU A 278 28.48 -9.13 15.70
N LYS A 279 28.74 -9.38 17.00
CA LYS A 279 30.10 -9.54 17.54
C LYS A 279 30.79 -10.84 17.12
N GLN A 280 30.05 -11.81 16.59
CA GLN A 280 30.60 -13.10 16.16
C GLN A 280 31.11 -13.09 14.72
N GLY A 281 31.01 -11.95 14.01
CA GLY A 281 31.35 -11.86 12.60
C GLY A 281 31.76 -10.44 12.19
N LYS A 282 32.13 -10.29 10.92
CA LYS A 282 32.42 -8.99 10.31
C LYS A 282 31.15 -8.32 9.79
N VAL A 283 30.25 -9.12 9.23
CA VAL A 283 28.96 -8.67 8.71
C VAL A 283 27.87 -9.66 9.08
N THR A 284 26.66 -9.15 9.34
CA THR A 284 25.48 -9.97 9.68
C THR A 284 24.31 -9.58 8.81
N LEU A 285 23.65 -10.56 8.20
CA LEU A 285 22.36 -10.38 7.55
C LEU A 285 21.25 -10.51 8.59
N VAL A 286 20.49 -9.44 8.84
CA VAL A 286 19.23 -9.51 9.56
C VAL A 286 18.14 -9.76 8.54
N ASP A 287 17.56 -10.96 8.56
CA ASP A 287 16.64 -11.47 7.54
C ASP A 287 15.22 -11.59 8.09
N PHE A 288 14.25 -10.94 7.46
CA PHE A 288 12.84 -10.97 7.85
C PHE A 288 12.06 -11.90 6.92
N TRP A 289 11.47 -12.94 7.52
CA TRP A 289 10.84 -14.03 6.76
C TRP A 289 9.65 -14.64 7.52
N ALA A 290 9.00 -15.63 6.93
CA ALA A 290 8.03 -16.48 7.61
C ALA A 290 7.88 -17.85 6.92
N SER A 291 7.46 -18.87 7.66
CA SER A 291 7.29 -20.23 7.15
C SER A 291 6.29 -20.32 5.98
N TRP A 292 5.28 -19.44 5.98
CA TRP A 292 4.20 -19.34 4.99
C TRP A 292 4.56 -18.45 3.78
N CYS A 293 5.69 -17.74 3.83
CA CYS A 293 6.12 -16.83 2.77
C CYS A 293 6.78 -17.60 1.62
N GLY A 294 6.02 -17.98 0.58
CA GLY A 294 6.53 -18.68 -0.59
C GLY A 294 7.79 -18.05 -1.23
N PRO A 295 7.83 -16.73 -1.48
CA PRO A 295 9.03 -16.03 -1.95
C PRO A 295 10.25 -16.15 -1.03
N CYS A 296 10.06 -16.16 0.29
CA CYS A 296 11.13 -16.35 1.27
C CYS A 296 11.70 -17.76 1.16
N ARG A 297 10.82 -18.77 1.17
CA ARG A 297 11.19 -20.19 1.01
C ARG A 297 11.95 -20.45 -0.29
N ALA A 298 11.63 -19.73 -1.36
CA ALA A 298 12.34 -19.81 -2.63
C ALA A 298 13.73 -19.16 -2.60
N GLU A 299 13.95 -18.18 -1.72
CA GLU A 299 15.24 -17.49 -1.55
C GLU A 299 16.16 -18.17 -0.54
N ASN A 300 15.62 -18.88 0.46
CA ASN A 300 16.37 -19.58 1.49
C ASN A 300 17.53 -20.44 0.95
N PRO A 301 17.39 -21.22 -0.15
CA PRO A 301 18.52 -21.95 -0.73
C PRO A 301 19.71 -21.07 -1.14
N ASN A 302 19.46 -19.86 -1.65
CA ASN A 302 20.51 -18.90 -1.99
C ASN A 302 21.21 -18.38 -0.73
N VAL A 303 20.43 -18.11 0.33
CA VAL A 303 20.95 -17.66 1.63
C VAL A 303 21.81 -18.75 2.29
N VAL A 304 21.37 -20.01 2.25
CA VAL A 304 22.14 -21.16 2.74
C VAL A 304 23.47 -21.30 1.98
N LYS A 305 23.44 -21.20 0.66
CA LYS A 305 24.66 -21.22 -0.17
C LYS A 305 25.62 -20.08 0.21
N ALA A 306 25.10 -18.86 0.39
CA ALA A 306 25.91 -17.71 0.81
C ALA A 306 26.49 -17.92 2.22
N TYR A 307 25.71 -18.46 3.16
CA TYR A 307 26.20 -18.79 4.51
C TYR A 307 27.35 -19.79 4.45
N GLN A 308 27.18 -20.91 3.75
CA GLN A 308 28.24 -21.91 3.61
C GLN A 308 29.54 -21.36 2.99
N ALA A 309 29.43 -20.45 2.02
CA ALA A 309 30.58 -19.88 1.35
C ALA A 309 31.34 -18.83 2.18
N TYR A 310 30.63 -18.08 3.05
CA TYR A 310 31.18 -16.89 3.70
C TYR A 310 31.17 -16.94 5.24
N HIS A 311 30.57 -17.94 5.88
CA HIS A 311 30.45 -18.00 7.34
C HIS A 311 31.82 -17.96 8.02
N GLU A 312 32.73 -18.85 7.61
CA GLU A 312 34.11 -18.91 8.10
C GLU A 312 34.91 -17.63 7.80
N LYS A 313 34.45 -16.81 6.85
CA LYS A 313 35.07 -15.50 6.53
C LYS A 313 34.52 -14.35 7.37
N GLY A 314 33.54 -14.62 8.24
CA GLY A 314 32.91 -13.67 9.14
C GLY A 314 31.51 -13.23 8.71
N PHE A 315 30.77 -14.05 7.96
CA PHE A 315 29.36 -13.82 7.65
C PHE A 315 28.44 -14.51 8.66
N ASN A 316 27.56 -13.76 9.32
CA ASN A 316 26.52 -14.29 10.19
C ASN A 316 25.13 -13.95 9.66
N ILE A 317 24.12 -14.66 10.17
CA ILE A 317 22.72 -14.39 9.87
C ILE A 317 21.91 -14.45 11.16
N LEU A 318 20.99 -13.51 11.32
CA LEU A 318 19.95 -13.51 12.34
C LEU A 318 18.60 -13.36 11.63
N SER A 319 17.86 -14.46 11.52
CA SER A 319 16.53 -14.44 10.90
C SER A 319 15.46 -14.11 11.94
N VAL A 320 14.67 -13.08 11.67
CA VAL A 320 13.48 -12.67 12.44
C VAL A 320 12.24 -13.22 11.74
N SER A 321 11.51 -14.11 12.41
CA SER A 321 10.31 -14.72 11.84
C SER A 321 9.04 -13.99 12.22
N LEU A 322 8.17 -13.80 11.22
CA LEU A 322 6.79 -13.32 11.31
C LEU A 322 5.79 -14.50 11.31
N ASP A 323 6.18 -15.64 11.88
CA ASP A 323 5.26 -16.72 12.20
C ASP A 323 4.44 -16.41 13.46
N SER A 324 3.34 -17.16 13.63
CA SER A 324 2.51 -17.14 14.85
C SER A 324 2.37 -18.53 15.49
N LYS A 325 3.05 -19.54 14.94
CA LYS A 325 3.06 -20.92 15.42
C LYS A 325 4.48 -21.44 15.44
N HIS A 326 4.98 -21.78 16.63
CA HIS A 326 6.35 -22.25 16.85
C HIS A 326 6.68 -23.47 15.99
N GLU A 327 5.78 -24.45 15.92
CA GLU A 327 6.01 -25.72 15.22
C GLU A 327 6.13 -25.54 13.71
N LYS A 328 5.42 -24.55 13.14
CA LYS A 328 5.52 -24.23 11.70
C LYS A 328 6.82 -23.52 11.37
N TRP A 329 7.26 -22.65 12.27
CA TRP A 329 8.51 -21.93 12.17
C TRP A 329 9.71 -22.90 12.26
N GLU A 330 9.74 -23.73 13.31
CA GLU A 330 10.80 -24.73 13.53
C GLU A 330 10.88 -25.74 12.37
N ALA A 331 9.74 -26.34 11.97
CA ALA A 331 9.73 -27.29 10.85
C ALA A 331 10.17 -26.65 9.52
N ALA A 332 9.96 -25.35 9.33
CA ALA A 332 10.44 -24.65 8.14
C ALA A 332 11.95 -24.44 8.16
N ILE A 333 12.52 -24.09 9.33
CA ILE A 333 13.96 -23.94 9.53
C ILE A 333 14.69 -25.24 9.23
N GLU A 334 14.19 -26.36 9.79
CA GLU A 334 14.76 -27.69 9.55
C GLU A 334 14.68 -28.08 8.08
N LYS A 335 13.50 -27.90 7.47
CA LYS A 335 13.27 -28.27 6.07
C LYS A 335 14.14 -27.48 5.09
N ASP A 336 14.40 -26.21 5.38
CA ASP A 336 15.19 -25.33 4.52
C ASP A 336 16.68 -25.37 4.86
N GLY A 337 17.07 -26.06 5.94
CA GLY A 337 18.47 -26.21 6.35
C GLY A 337 19.10 -24.87 6.70
N MET A 338 18.45 -24.09 7.57
CA MET A 338 18.91 -22.75 7.99
C MET A 338 19.65 -22.82 9.34
N PRO A 339 20.97 -23.10 9.38
CA PRO A 339 21.70 -23.44 10.62
C PRO A 339 22.06 -22.24 11.52
N TRP A 340 21.67 -21.02 11.14
CA TRP A 340 22.04 -19.80 11.83
C TRP A 340 21.02 -19.43 12.93
N TYR A 341 21.16 -18.23 13.51
CA TYR A 341 20.29 -17.77 14.59
C TYR A 341 18.91 -17.39 14.11
N HIS A 342 17.89 -17.79 14.86
CA HIS A 342 16.49 -17.47 14.57
C HIS A 342 15.83 -16.88 15.80
N VAL A 343 15.03 -15.83 15.62
CA VAL A 343 14.23 -15.23 16.68
C VAL A 343 12.80 -14.93 16.21
N SER A 344 11.85 -14.97 17.13
CA SER A 344 10.47 -14.55 16.91
C SER A 344 9.74 -14.36 18.22
N SER A 345 8.84 -13.36 18.28
CA SER A 345 7.87 -13.20 19.36
C SER A 345 6.56 -13.97 19.07
N LEU A 346 6.48 -14.68 17.93
CA LEU A 346 5.31 -15.41 17.44
C LEU A 346 4.04 -14.54 17.27
N LYS A 347 4.22 -13.27 16.93
CA LYS A 347 3.14 -12.29 16.76
C LYS A 347 2.75 -12.02 15.31
N GLY A 348 3.26 -12.79 14.35
CA GLY A 348 2.97 -12.56 12.94
C GLY A 348 3.44 -11.17 12.48
N TRP A 349 2.56 -10.42 11.81
CA TRP A 349 2.84 -9.04 11.38
C TRP A 349 2.95 -8.04 12.54
N GLU A 350 2.51 -8.39 13.75
CA GLU A 350 2.69 -7.58 14.95
C GLU A 350 4.05 -7.87 15.64
N GLU A 351 4.99 -8.51 14.94
CA GLU A 351 6.35 -8.75 15.44
C GLU A 351 7.04 -7.40 15.78
N PRO A 352 7.40 -7.15 17.05
CA PRO A 352 7.97 -5.87 17.46
C PRO A 352 9.24 -5.49 16.69
N VAL A 353 10.08 -6.46 16.34
CA VAL A 353 11.30 -6.19 15.57
C VAL A 353 10.97 -5.81 14.12
N ALA A 354 9.93 -6.41 13.52
CA ALA A 354 9.48 -6.05 12.17
C ALA A 354 8.92 -4.61 12.14
N THR A 355 8.15 -4.21 13.15
CA THR A 355 7.70 -2.82 13.30
C THR A 355 8.87 -1.85 13.49
N LEU A 356 9.82 -2.19 14.37
CA LEU A 356 11.02 -1.37 14.64
C LEU A 356 11.88 -1.12 13.39
N TYR A 357 11.87 -2.07 12.45
CA TYR A 357 12.64 -2.02 11.20
C TYR A 357 11.80 -1.63 9.97
N ASP A 358 10.57 -1.16 10.16
CA ASP A 358 9.66 -0.74 9.07
C ASP A 358 9.49 -1.83 7.99
N ILE A 359 9.23 -3.06 8.44
CA ILE A 359 9.03 -4.23 7.59
C ILE A 359 7.54 -4.40 7.30
N HIS A 360 7.16 -4.11 6.05
CA HIS A 360 5.77 -4.20 5.57
C HIS A 360 5.56 -5.30 4.53
N ALA A 361 6.63 -5.98 4.14
CA ALA A 361 6.63 -7.08 3.19
C ALA A 361 7.81 -8.01 3.48
N VAL A 362 7.62 -9.31 3.28
CA VAL A 362 8.69 -10.31 3.37
C VAL A 362 8.83 -11.04 2.03
N PRO A 363 10.06 -11.45 1.64
CA PRO A 363 11.29 -11.30 2.40
C PRO A 363 11.82 -9.85 2.39
N ASP A 364 12.51 -9.44 3.44
CA ASP A 364 13.31 -8.21 3.46
C ASP A 364 14.53 -8.45 4.35
N ASN A 365 15.61 -7.70 4.16
CA ASN A 365 16.81 -7.89 4.97
C ASN A 365 17.66 -6.64 5.03
N LEU A 366 18.47 -6.54 6.09
CA LEU A 366 19.53 -5.55 6.21
C LEU A 366 20.86 -6.27 6.43
N LEU A 367 21.87 -5.91 5.66
CA LEU A 367 23.25 -6.32 5.90
C LEU A 367 23.91 -5.28 6.80
N LEU A 368 24.37 -5.70 7.97
CA LEU A 368 24.98 -4.85 8.99
C LEU A 368 26.47 -5.18 9.16
N ASP A 369 27.28 -4.18 9.51
CA ASP A 369 28.64 -4.42 10.01
C ASP A 369 28.64 -4.84 11.49
N SER A 370 29.81 -5.21 12.04
CA SER A 370 29.97 -5.63 13.44
C SER A 370 29.59 -4.57 14.49
N ASN A 371 29.46 -3.30 14.10
CA ASN A 371 29.03 -2.19 14.96
C ASN A 371 27.53 -1.88 14.81
N GLY A 372 26.81 -2.64 13.99
CA GLY A 372 25.39 -2.44 13.69
C GLY A 372 25.12 -1.34 12.66
N LYS A 373 26.13 -0.91 11.88
CA LYS A 373 25.94 0.05 10.80
C LYS A 373 25.35 -0.65 9.58
N VAL A 374 24.31 -0.07 8.99
CA VAL A 374 23.69 -0.60 7.79
C VAL A 374 24.63 -0.45 6.60
N ILE A 375 24.93 -1.55 5.93
CA ILE A 375 25.71 -1.60 4.68
C ILE A 375 24.76 -1.58 3.48
N ALA A 376 23.70 -2.38 3.52
CA ALA A 376 22.72 -2.51 2.45
C ALA A 376 21.38 -3.04 2.98
N ARG A 377 20.31 -2.89 2.19
CA ARG A 377 18.97 -3.46 2.44
C ARG A 377 18.45 -4.16 1.19
N GLY A 378 17.67 -5.24 1.36
CA GLY A 378 16.99 -5.93 0.27
C GLY A 378 17.90 -6.71 -0.68
N LEU A 379 19.02 -7.25 -0.18
CA LEU A 379 19.93 -8.09 -0.96
C LEU A 379 19.35 -9.49 -1.15
N ARG A 380 19.39 -10.02 -2.39
CA ARG A 380 18.89 -11.37 -2.72
C ARG A 380 19.67 -11.95 -3.89
N GLY A 381 19.76 -13.28 -3.96
CA GLY A 381 20.44 -14.03 -5.01
C GLY A 381 21.85 -13.50 -5.26
N ALA A 382 22.19 -13.30 -6.54
CA ALA A 382 23.51 -12.83 -6.95
C ALA A 382 23.96 -11.52 -6.26
N ARG A 383 23.03 -10.60 -5.97
CA ARG A 383 23.39 -9.32 -5.31
C ARG A 383 23.88 -9.52 -3.88
N LEU A 384 23.39 -10.54 -3.17
CA LEU A 384 23.90 -10.89 -1.85
C LEU A 384 25.32 -11.47 -1.98
N GLU A 385 25.50 -12.44 -2.88
CA GLU A 385 26.81 -13.08 -3.10
C GLU A 385 27.89 -12.07 -3.52
N GLU A 386 27.58 -11.17 -4.46
CA GLU A 386 28.48 -10.11 -4.92
C GLU A 386 28.88 -9.17 -3.79
N LYS A 387 27.91 -8.72 -2.98
CA LYS A 387 28.19 -7.82 -1.85
C LYS A 387 29.02 -8.51 -0.77
N LEU A 388 28.79 -9.79 -0.49
CA LEU A 388 29.61 -10.55 0.45
C LEU A 388 31.03 -10.77 -0.09
N ALA A 389 31.18 -11.08 -1.37
CA ALA A 389 32.49 -11.23 -2.01
C ALA A 389 33.35 -9.95 -1.93
N GLU A 390 32.70 -8.78 -2.06
CA GLU A 390 33.34 -7.48 -1.91
C GLU A 390 33.88 -7.27 -0.49
N LEU A 391 33.09 -7.64 0.53
CA LEU A 391 33.36 -7.34 1.94
C LEU A 391 34.23 -8.40 2.63
N LEU A 392 34.15 -9.66 2.20
CA LEU A 392 34.72 -10.83 2.87
C LEU A 392 35.66 -11.61 1.94
N LYS A 393 36.71 -10.93 1.47
CA LYS A 393 37.76 -11.51 0.64
C LYS A 393 38.43 -12.71 1.32
#